data_AF-A0A8B5X321-F1
#
_entry.id   AF-A0A8B5X321-F1
#
_cell.length_a   1.000
_cell.length_b   1.000
_cell.length_c   1.000
_cell.angle_alpha   90.00
_cell.angle_beta   90.00
_cell.angle_gamma   90.00
#
_symmetry.space_group_name_H-M   'P 1'
#
loop_
_entity.id
_entity.type
_entity.pdbx_description
1 polymer ?
#
loop_
_entity_poly.entity_id
_entity_poly.type
_entity_poly.pdbx_seq_one_letter_code
_entity_poly.pdbx_strand_id
1 'polypeptide(L)'
;MPLIDLFLLRPEAFRHACENQRAPLWISAFLFLVGIVYGVLVAFLQRALGGELQGVPTATIPLWVLALGNSLMGVLIAVLVHLGVTLVAWLMAKAVGGPGYLALLYRTSGYLLPLTLPALPALAFNTAATTIQNPTATAMPLLYLPLAGFGAALFLAGLYQALRVTQDLTPSRTAFAVALFAAFTASIMSIA
;
A
#
# COMPACT_ATOMS: atom_id res chain seq x y z
N MET A 1 5.04 -2.19 -20.62
CA MET A 1 4.51 -3.41 -19.97
C MET A 1 3.00 -3.37 -19.98
N PRO A 2 2.30 -4.46 -20.29
CA PRO A 2 0.86 -4.51 -20.10
C PRO A 2 0.55 -4.67 -18.61
N LEU A 3 -0.27 -3.78 -18.04
CA LEU A 3 -0.65 -3.80 -16.62
C LEU A 3 -1.21 -5.15 -16.16
N ILE A 4 -1.78 -5.93 -17.08
CA ILE A 4 -2.27 -7.28 -16.83
C ILE A 4 -1.19 -8.20 -16.27
N ASP A 5 0.07 -8.08 -16.71
CA ASP A 5 1.16 -8.91 -16.20
C ASP A 5 1.43 -8.62 -14.72
N LEU A 6 1.17 -7.38 -14.27
CA LEU A 6 1.27 -7.02 -12.85
C LEU A 6 0.20 -7.74 -12.03
N PHE A 7 -1.06 -7.66 -12.45
CA PHE A 7 -2.19 -8.24 -11.74
C PHE A 7 -2.21 -9.77 -11.81
N LEU A 8 -1.60 -10.34 -12.84
CA LEU A 8 -1.34 -11.78 -12.95
C LEU A 8 -0.05 -12.20 -12.21
N LEU A 9 0.63 -11.28 -11.53
CA LEU A 9 1.85 -11.51 -10.75
C LEU A 9 2.96 -12.20 -11.55
N ARG A 10 3.07 -11.85 -12.83
CA ARG A 10 4.06 -12.43 -13.74
C ARG A 10 5.45 -11.82 -13.49
N PRO A 11 6.54 -12.60 -13.48
CA PRO A 11 7.90 -12.09 -13.27
C PRO A 11 8.31 -10.97 -14.22
N GLU A 12 7.77 -10.96 -15.44
CA GLU A 12 8.01 -9.96 -16.47
C GLU A 12 7.65 -8.54 -16.01
N ALA A 13 6.62 -8.40 -15.19
CA ALA A 13 6.23 -7.13 -14.59
C ALA A 13 7.37 -6.51 -13.75
N PHE A 14 8.00 -7.35 -12.93
CA PHE A 14 9.06 -6.95 -12.02
C PHE A 14 10.40 -6.78 -12.75
N ARG A 15 10.68 -7.60 -13.77
CA ARG A 15 11.83 -7.38 -14.65
C ARG A 15 11.73 -6.04 -15.38
N HIS A 16 10.54 -5.71 -15.90
CA HIS A 16 10.30 -4.41 -16.51
C HIS A 16 10.58 -3.25 -15.54
N ALA A 17 10.20 -3.38 -14.26
CA ALA A 17 10.50 -2.37 -13.25
C ALA A 17 12.02 -2.19 -13.05
N CYS A 18 12.81 -3.26 -13.15
CA CYS A 18 14.27 -3.21 -13.04
C CYS A 18 14.93 -2.60 -14.27
N GLU A 19 14.55 -3.07 -15.46
CA GLU A 19 15.29 -2.89 -16.71
C GLU A 19 14.84 -1.66 -17.52
N ASN A 20 13.56 -1.26 -17.41
CA ASN A 20 13.04 -0.18 -18.23
C ASN A 20 13.40 1.20 -17.67
N GLN A 21 14.00 2.05 -18.51
CA GLN A 21 14.32 3.45 -18.19
C GLN A 21 13.09 4.28 -17.82
N ARG A 22 11.90 3.93 -18.31
CA ARG A 22 10.64 4.60 -17.99
C ARG A 22 9.96 4.08 -16.72
N ALA A 23 10.50 3.05 -16.06
CA ALA A 23 9.92 2.50 -14.83
C ALA A 23 9.71 3.54 -13.71
N PRO A 24 10.60 4.53 -13.48
CA PRO A 24 10.37 5.58 -12.50
C PRO A 24 9.08 6.37 -12.73
N LEU A 25 8.72 6.68 -13.99
CA LEU A 25 7.47 7.38 -14.31
C LEU A 25 6.24 6.56 -13.91
N TRP A 26 6.27 5.25 -14.12
CA TRP A 26 5.21 4.34 -13.69
C TRP A 26 5.09 4.29 -12.16
N ILE A 27 6.22 4.22 -11.45
CA ILE A 27 6.23 4.22 -9.98
C ILE A 27 5.62 5.51 -9.44
N SER A 28 6.02 6.66 -9.98
CA SER A 28 5.42 7.96 -9.63
C SER A 28 3.92 7.94 -9.90
N ALA A 29 3.48 7.48 -11.08
CA ALA A 29 2.06 7.38 -11.40
C ALA A 29 1.29 6.48 -10.42
N PHE A 30 1.87 5.34 -10.01
CA PHE A 30 1.25 4.44 -9.03
C PHE A 30 1.18 5.05 -7.62
N LEU A 31 2.23 5.78 -7.20
CA LEU A 31 2.22 6.53 -5.93
C LEU A 31 1.11 7.58 -5.92
N PHE A 32 1.01 8.37 -6.99
CA PHE A 32 -0.06 9.36 -7.14
C PHE A 32 -1.44 8.70 -7.18
N LEU A 33 -1.60 7.65 -7.98
CA LEU A 33 -2.87 6.94 -8.10
C LEU A 33 -3.34 6.39 -6.75
N VAL A 34 -2.51 5.62 -6.07
CA VAL A 34 -2.87 5.01 -4.78
C VAL A 34 -3.12 6.08 -3.72
N GLY A 35 -2.27 7.11 -3.66
CA GLY A 35 -2.42 8.21 -2.71
C GLY A 35 -3.70 9.03 -2.92
N ILE A 36 -4.01 9.39 -4.17
CA ILE A 36 -5.23 10.13 -4.51
C ILE A 36 -6.47 9.27 -4.25
N VAL A 37 -6.48 8.01 -4.69
CA VAL A 37 -7.62 7.11 -4.47
C VAL A 37 -7.87 6.93 -2.96
N TYR A 38 -6.82 6.70 -2.17
CA TYR A 38 -6.93 6.61 -0.72
C TYR A 38 -7.47 7.92 -0.12
N GLY A 39 -6.90 9.07 -0.47
CA GLY A 39 -7.32 10.37 0.07
C GLY A 39 -8.76 10.73 -0.29
N VAL A 40 -9.18 10.46 -1.52
CA VAL A 40 -10.57 10.64 -1.96
C VAL A 40 -11.50 9.74 -1.15
N LEU A 41 -11.18 8.45 -0.99
CA LEU A 41 -11.96 7.53 -0.16
C LEU A 41 -12.09 8.02 1.28
N VAL A 42 -10.99 8.48 1.90
CA VAL A 42 -11.01 9.06 3.24
C VAL A 42 -11.94 10.27 3.31
N ALA A 43 -11.86 11.20 2.35
CA ALA A 43 -12.71 12.39 2.34
C ALA A 43 -14.21 12.06 2.25
N PHE A 44 -14.57 11.12 1.37
CA PHE A 44 -15.96 10.66 1.25
C PHE A 44 -16.45 9.97 2.52
N LEU A 45 -15.62 9.11 3.12
CA LEU A 45 -15.96 8.39 4.35
C LEU A 45 -16.05 9.34 5.55
N GLN A 46 -15.11 10.28 5.71
CA GLN A 46 -15.16 11.31 6.76
C GLN A 46 -16.47 12.09 6.70
N ARG A 47 -16.88 12.50 5.50
CA ARG A 47 -18.15 13.23 5.31
C ARG A 47 -19.37 12.35 5.55
N ALA A 48 -19.37 11.11 5.04
CA ALA A 48 -20.49 10.18 5.20
C ALA A 48 -20.70 9.76 6.65
N LEU A 49 -19.62 9.62 7.41
CA LEU A 49 -19.64 9.24 8.81
C LEU A 49 -19.86 10.43 9.76
N GLY A 50 -19.93 11.66 9.24
CA GLY A 50 -20.12 12.87 10.05
C GLY A 50 -18.91 13.21 10.92
N GLY A 51 -17.70 12.94 10.44
CA GLY A 51 -16.46 13.21 11.19
C GLY A 51 -16.19 14.71 11.39
N GLU A 52 -15.23 15.01 12.27
CA GLU A 52 -14.73 16.34 12.56
C GLU A 52 -13.22 16.41 12.37
N LEU A 53 -12.74 17.52 11.81
CA LEU A 53 -11.32 17.81 11.67
C LEU A 53 -10.96 18.95 12.62
N GLN A 54 -10.23 18.63 13.69
CA GLN A 54 -9.80 19.61 14.71
C GLN A 54 -10.97 20.43 15.29
N GLY A 55 -12.12 19.79 15.51
CA GLY A 55 -13.33 20.44 16.02
C GLY A 55 -14.18 21.15 14.96
N VAL A 56 -13.80 21.08 13.67
CA VAL A 56 -14.62 21.57 12.55
C VAL A 56 -15.38 20.40 11.92
N PRO A 57 -16.73 20.43 11.91
CA PRO A 57 -17.51 19.37 11.26
C PRO A 57 -17.23 19.27 9.76
N THR A 58 -16.95 18.07 9.27
CA THR A 58 -16.63 17.85 7.84
C THR A 58 -17.77 18.23 6.90
N ALA A 59 -19.01 18.30 7.40
CA ALA A 59 -20.19 18.75 6.66
C ALA A 59 -20.09 20.22 6.20
N THR A 60 -19.42 21.08 6.97
CA THR A 60 -19.26 22.53 6.69
C THR A 60 -18.12 22.81 5.71
N ILE A 61 -17.20 21.87 5.54
CA ILE A 61 -16.09 21.97 4.60
C ILE A 61 -16.58 21.57 3.20
N PRO A 62 -16.30 22.35 2.13
CA PRO A 62 -16.64 21.93 0.77
C PRO A 62 -15.95 20.60 0.42
N LEU A 63 -16.70 19.66 -0.17
CA LEU A 63 -16.19 18.30 -0.44
C LEU A 63 -14.92 18.30 -1.30
N TRP A 64 -14.80 19.22 -2.26
CA TRP A 64 -13.59 19.32 -3.10
C TRP A 64 -12.34 19.75 -2.30
N VAL A 65 -12.51 20.60 -1.27
CA VAL A 65 -11.40 21.00 -0.36
C VAL A 65 -10.98 19.80 0.48
N LEU A 66 -11.97 19.08 1.04
CA LEU A 66 -11.72 17.89 1.84
C LEU A 66 -11.04 16.79 1.02
N ALA A 67 -11.49 16.55 -0.21
CA ALA A 67 -10.91 15.59 -1.13
C ALA A 67 -9.49 15.98 -1.56
N LEU A 68 -9.25 17.25 -1.88
CA LEU A 68 -7.91 17.74 -2.25
C LEU A 68 -6.93 17.60 -1.08
N GLY A 69 -7.30 18.06 0.12
CA GLY A 69 -6.46 17.98 1.31
C GLY A 69 -6.09 16.54 1.66
N ASN A 70 -7.09 15.64 1.69
CA ASN A 70 -6.83 14.23 1.93
C ASN A 70 -6.04 13.57 0.79
N SER A 71 -6.22 13.99 -0.47
CA SER A 71 -5.42 13.46 -1.60
C SER A 71 -3.94 13.83 -1.50
N LEU A 72 -3.63 15.08 -1.14
CA LEU A 72 -2.24 15.51 -0.92
C LEU A 72 -1.58 14.72 0.21
N MET A 73 -2.28 14.55 1.34
CA MET A 73 -1.80 13.74 2.45
C MET A 73 -1.71 12.26 2.07
N GLY A 74 -2.65 11.74 1.27
CA GLY A 74 -2.64 10.38 0.78
C GLY A 74 -1.44 10.08 -0.10
N VAL A 75 -1.04 11.01 -0.98
CA VAL A 75 0.19 10.89 -1.78
C VAL A 75 1.43 10.88 -0.87
N LEU A 76 1.50 11.77 0.11
CA LEU A 76 2.60 11.77 1.08
C LEU A 76 2.68 10.45 1.84
N ILE A 77 1.56 9.93 2.35
CA ILE A 77 1.46 8.64 3.03
C ILE A 77 1.92 7.52 2.09
N ALA A 78 1.47 7.50 0.84
CA ALA A 78 1.88 6.50 -0.14
C ALA A 78 3.40 6.48 -0.36
N VAL A 79 4.04 7.66 -0.43
CA VAL A 79 5.50 7.79 -0.54
C VAL A 79 6.20 7.25 0.71
N LEU A 80 5.77 7.65 1.91
CA LEU A 80 6.38 7.20 3.16
C LEU A 80 6.22 5.70 3.38
N VAL A 81 5.01 5.16 3.12
CA VAL A 81 4.73 3.73 3.19
C VAL A 81 5.58 2.97 2.17
N HIS A 82 5.70 3.46 0.95
CA HIS A 82 6.54 2.82 -0.07
C HIS A 82 8.02 2.76 0.34
N LEU A 83 8.55 3.82 0.94
CA LEU A 83 9.91 3.83 1.51
C LEU A 83 10.03 2.82 2.64
N GLY A 84 9.10 2.82 3.60
CA GLY A 84 9.09 1.89 4.72
C GLY A 84 9.02 0.42 4.27
N VAL A 85 8.08 0.10 3.39
CA VAL A 85 7.92 -1.22 2.79
C VAL A 85 9.20 -1.67 2.08
N THR A 86 9.83 -0.78 1.31
CA THR A 86 11.08 -1.08 0.61
C THR A 86 12.20 -1.41 1.58
N LEU A 87 12.34 -0.64 2.66
CA LEU A 87 13.35 -0.87 3.69
C LEU A 87 13.12 -2.20 4.41
N VAL A 88 11.87 -2.50 4.81
CA VAL A 88 11.54 -3.77 5.46
C VAL A 88 11.82 -4.94 4.51
N ALA A 89 11.39 -4.86 3.25
CA ALA A 89 11.65 -5.89 2.25
C ALA A 89 13.16 -6.11 2.03
N TRP A 90 13.94 -5.03 2.01
CA TRP A 90 15.40 -5.10 1.91
C TRP A 90 16.03 -5.76 3.13
N LEU A 91 15.61 -5.40 4.35
CA LEU A 91 16.07 -6.05 5.59
C LEU A 91 15.77 -7.54 5.58
N MET A 92 14.57 -7.95 5.14
CA MET A 92 14.20 -9.36 5.04
C MET A 92 15.05 -10.09 3.99
N ALA A 93 15.30 -9.46 2.83
CA ALA A 93 16.20 -10.00 1.83
C ALA A 93 17.62 -10.22 2.38
N LYS A 94 18.15 -9.25 3.15
CA LYS A 94 19.46 -9.39 3.82
C LYS A 94 19.44 -10.50 4.87
N ALA A 95 18.39 -10.59 5.67
CA ALA A 95 18.26 -11.58 6.74
C ALA A 95 18.30 -13.03 6.22
N VAL A 96 17.79 -13.27 5.01
CA VAL A 96 17.83 -14.59 4.36
C VAL A 96 19.07 -14.84 3.50
N GLY A 97 20.10 -13.98 3.62
CA GLY A 97 21.36 -14.11 2.89
C GLY A 97 21.32 -13.63 1.44
N GLY A 98 20.36 -12.77 1.08
CA GLY A 98 20.28 -12.14 -0.24
C GLY A 98 21.32 -11.04 -0.47
N PRO A 99 21.57 -10.68 -1.74
CA PRO A 99 22.56 -9.68 -2.13
C PRO A 99 22.23 -8.28 -1.58
N GLY A 100 20.94 -7.94 -1.46
CA GLY A 100 20.49 -6.69 -0.88
C GLY A 100 20.47 -5.53 -1.87
N TYR A 101 20.07 -5.77 -3.12
CA TYR A 101 19.98 -4.75 -4.16
C TYR A 101 18.81 -3.79 -3.92
N LEU A 102 19.02 -2.80 -3.03
CA LEU A 102 18.00 -1.86 -2.58
C LEU A 102 17.36 -1.06 -3.72
N ALA A 103 18.15 -0.61 -4.70
CA ALA A 103 17.65 0.17 -5.83
C ALA A 103 16.65 -0.62 -6.71
N LEU A 104 16.90 -1.92 -6.89
CA LEU A 104 15.99 -2.81 -7.63
C LEU A 104 14.73 -3.09 -6.81
N LEU A 105 14.87 -3.28 -5.50
CA LEU A 105 13.74 -3.42 -4.59
C LEU A 105 12.85 -2.18 -4.57
N TYR A 106 13.43 -0.98 -4.50
CA TYR A 106 12.68 0.27 -4.59
C TYR A 106 11.84 0.35 -5.86
N ARG A 107 12.43 -0.03 -7.01
CA ARG A 107 11.70 -0.01 -8.28
C ARG A 107 10.56 -1.03 -8.32
N THR A 108 10.83 -2.25 -7.89
CA THR A 108 9.85 -3.35 -7.93
C THR A 108 8.76 -3.22 -6.88
N SER A 109 9.06 -2.70 -5.68
CA SER A 109 8.07 -2.43 -4.65
C SER A 109 7.11 -1.32 -5.05
N GLY A 110 7.53 -0.39 -5.92
CA GLY A 110 6.65 0.63 -6.50
C GLY A 110 5.57 0.02 -7.40
N TYR A 111 5.89 -1.09 -8.06
CA TYR A 111 4.94 -1.86 -8.85
C TYR A 111 3.97 -2.67 -7.98
N LEU A 112 4.26 -2.85 -6.68
CA LEU A 112 3.31 -3.50 -5.77
C LEU A 112 2.17 -2.56 -5.34
N LEU A 113 2.32 -1.25 -5.51
CA LEU A 113 1.33 -0.26 -5.06
C LEU A 113 -0.07 -0.49 -5.65
N PRO A 114 -0.26 -0.71 -6.97
CA PRO A 114 -1.61 -0.96 -7.50
C PRO A 114 -2.27 -2.23 -6.96
N LEU A 115 -1.47 -3.20 -6.48
CA LEU A 115 -1.99 -4.44 -5.90
C LEU A 115 -2.65 -4.21 -4.52
N THR A 116 -2.38 -3.07 -3.88
CA THR A 116 -3.01 -2.69 -2.60
C THR A 116 -4.33 -1.95 -2.77
N LEU A 117 -4.74 -1.59 -4.00
CA LEU A 117 -6.00 -0.89 -4.27
C LEU A 117 -7.22 -1.56 -3.62
N PRO A 118 -7.37 -2.91 -3.64
CA PRO A 118 -8.48 -3.57 -2.95
C PRO A 118 -8.50 -3.32 -1.44
N ALA A 119 -7.35 -3.10 -0.80
CA ALA A 119 -7.28 -2.87 0.64
C ALA A 119 -7.60 -1.42 1.06
N LEU A 120 -7.60 -0.47 0.13
CA LEU A 120 -7.79 0.95 0.44
C LEU A 120 -9.11 1.29 1.12
N PRO A 121 -10.27 0.69 0.79
CA PRO A 121 -11.52 0.98 1.48
C PRO A 121 -11.47 0.70 2.99
N ALA A 122 -10.85 -0.40 3.41
CA ALA A 122 -10.69 -0.74 4.82
C ALA A 122 -9.75 0.25 5.54
N LEU A 123 -8.62 0.58 4.90
CA LEU A 123 -7.67 1.56 5.44
C LEU A 123 -8.30 2.95 5.57
N ALA A 124 -8.99 3.40 4.52
CA ALA A 124 -9.66 4.69 4.50
C ALA A 124 -10.79 4.77 5.53
N PHE A 125 -11.55 3.68 5.74
CA PHE A 125 -12.56 3.61 6.78
C PHE A 125 -11.97 3.75 8.17
N ASN A 126 -10.91 3.00 8.48
CA ASN A 126 -10.24 3.10 9.78
C ASN A 126 -9.71 4.52 10.02
N THR A 127 -9.13 5.17 9.01
CA THR A 127 -8.70 6.58 9.11
C THR A 127 -9.86 7.55 9.27
N ALA A 128 -10.97 7.35 8.57
CA ALA A 128 -12.13 8.23 8.70
C ALA A 128 -12.80 8.06 10.08
N ALA A 129 -12.86 6.84 10.61
CA ALA A 129 -13.47 6.54 11.89
C ALA A 129 -12.79 7.24 13.08
N THR A 130 -11.47 7.52 13.00
CA THR A 130 -10.77 8.27 14.06
C THR A 130 -11.18 9.74 14.16
N THR A 131 -11.91 10.25 13.16
CA THR A 131 -12.41 11.63 13.15
C THR A 131 -13.79 11.77 13.78
N ILE A 132 -14.40 10.68 14.26
CA ILE A 132 -15.76 10.69 14.82
C ILE A 132 -15.68 10.77 16.36
N GLN A 133 -16.49 11.63 16.97
CA GLN A 133 -16.54 11.78 18.44
C GLN A 133 -17.16 10.58 19.17
N ASN A 134 -18.04 9.80 18.51
CA ASN A 134 -18.69 8.59 19.06
C ASN A 134 -18.37 7.34 18.21
N PRO A 135 -17.23 6.68 18.43
CA PRO A 135 -16.75 5.57 17.58
C PRO A 135 -17.63 4.31 17.64
N THR A 136 -18.36 4.11 18.74
CA THR A 136 -19.12 2.89 19.05
C THR A 136 -20.31 2.61 18.14
N ALA A 137 -20.73 3.59 17.33
CA ALA A 137 -21.88 3.45 16.42
C ALA A 137 -21.51 3.02 14.99
N THR A 138 -20.21 2.96 14.65
CA THR A 138 -19.81 2.83 13.24
C THR A 138 -19.11 1.50 12.97
N ALA A 139 -19.88 0.50 12.52
CA ALA A 139 -19.32 -0.78 12.11
C ALA A 139 -18.72 -0.69 10.69
N MET A 140 -17.52 -1.25 10.51
CA MET A 140 -16.91 -1.36 9.18
C MET A 140 -17.78 -2.23 8.26
N PRO A 141 -18.04 -1.81 7.00
CA PRO A 141 -18.75 -2.64 6.04
C PRO A 141 -18.09 -4.02 5.89
N LEU A 142 -18.90 -5.09 5.96
CA LEU A 142 -18.41 -6.47 5.92
C LEU A 142 -17.54 -6.78 4.68
N LEU A 143 -17.80 -6.12 3.55
CA LEU A 143 -17.05 -6.32 2.31
C LEU A 143 -15.60 -5.78 2.38
N TYR A 144 -15.31 -4.83 3.26
CA TYR A 144 -13.98 -4.20 3.32
C TYR A 144 -12.91 -5.16 3.83
N LEU A 145 -13.26 -6.05 4.76
CA LEU A 145 -12.30 -7.01 5.33
C LEU A 145 -11.83 -8.07 4.30
N PRO A 146 -12.72 -8.74 3.53
CA PRO A 146 -12.30 -9.61 2.43
C PRO A 146 -11.44 -8.90 1.38
N LEU A 147 -11.79 -7.66 1.01
CA LEU A 147 -11.01 -6.89 0.04
C LEU A 147 -9.62 -6.52 0.58
N ALA A 148 -9.52 -6.20 1.87
CA ALA A 148 -8.24 -6.00 2.53
C ALA A 148 -7.39 -7.28 2.57
N GLY A 149 -7.99 -8.41 2.91
CA GLY A 149 -7.32 -9.71 2.87
C GLY A 149 -6.84 -10.07 1.47
N PHE A 150 -7.65 -9.83 0.44
CA PHE A 150 -7.29 -10.04 -0.95
C PHE A 150 -6.13 -9.12 -1.40
N GLY A 151 -6.20 -7.83 -1.08
CA GLY A 151 -5.12 -6.87 -1.38
C GLY A 151 -3.81 -7.24 -0.68
N ALA A 152 -3.87 -7.66 0.58
CA ALA A 152 -2.69 -8.14 1.32
C ALA A 152 -2.10 -9.41 0.68
N ALA A 153 -2.94 -10.37 0.27
CA ALA A 153 -2.50 -11.58 -0.41
C ALA A 153 -1.82 -11.27 -1.76
N LEU A 154 -2.42 -10.39 -2.57
CA LEU A 154 -1.82 -9.93 -3.83
C LEU A 154 -0.48 -9.23 -3.60
N PHE A 155 -0.41 -8.37 -2.59
CA PHE A 155 0.82 -7.67 -2.23
C PHE A 155 1.93 -8.64 -1.82
N LEU A 156 1.65 -9.62 -0.94
CA LEU A 156 2.64 -10.60 -0.48
C LEU A 156 3.09 -11.53 -1.61
N ALA A 157 2.17 -11.96 -2.46
CA ALA A 157 2.49 -12.76 -3.64
C ALA A 157 3.31 -11.96 -4.67
N GLY A 158 3.01 -10.67 -4.85
CA GLY A 158 3.83 -9.76 -5.66
C GLY A 158 5.21 -9.55 -5.05
N LEU A 159 5.31 -9.38 -3.72
CA LEU A 159 6.57 -9.24 -3.01
C LEU A 159 7.45 -10.49 -3.19
N TYR A 160 6.85 -11.69 -3.16
CA TYR A 160 7.54 -12.93 -3.48
C TYR A 160 8.21 -12.86 -4.86
N GLN A 161 7.48 -12.44 -5.89
CA GLN A 161 8.01 -12.33 -7.25
C GLN A 161 9.07 -11.23 -7.36
N ALA A 162 8.85 -10.07 -6.73
CA ALA A 162 9.82 -8.99 -6.68
C ALA A 162 11.15 -9.43 -6.05
N LEU A 163 11.09 -10.18 -4.93
CA LEU A 163 12.27 -10.73 -4.28
C LEU A 163 12.98 -11.78 -5.13
N ARG A 164 12.24 -12.67 -5.80
CA ARG A 164 12.81 -13.66 -6.73
C ARG A 164 13.56 -12.99 -7.88
N VAL A 165 12.96 -11.94 -8.47
CA VAL A 165 13.54 -11.23 -9.61
C VAL A 165 14.74 -10.36 -9.19
N THR A 166 14.65 -9.70 -8.04
CA THR A 166 15.67 -8.72 -7.65
C THR A 166 16.80 -9.29 -6.82
N GLN A 167 16.55 -10.34 -6.03
CA GLN A 167 17.52 -10.83 -5.03
C GLN A 167 18.10 -12.21 -5.37
N ASP A 168 17.69 -12.82 -6.49
CA ASP A 168 18.11 -14.17 -6.92
C ASP A 168 18.01 -15.23 -5.80
N LEU A 169 17.01 -15.07 -4.93
CA LEU A 169 16.79 -15.97 -3.80
C LEU A 169 16.16 -17.26 -4.29
N THR A 170 16.50 -18.40 -3.68
CA THR A 170 15.77 -19.66 -3.90
C THR A 170 14.30 -19.54 -3.49
N PRO A 171 13.39 -20.41 -4.01
CA PRO A 171 11.97 -20.34 -3.67
C PRO A 171 11.69 -20.39 -2.16
N SER A 172 12.43 -21.23 -1.43
CA SER A 172 12.29 -21.39 0.03
C SER A 172 12.74 -20.15 0.80
N ARG A 173 13.92 -19.59 0.44
CA ARG A 173 14.42 -18.35 1.05
C ARG A 173 13.50 -17.16 0.79
N THR A 174 12.93 -17.10 -0.42
CA THR A 174 11.95 -16.06 -0.77
C THR A 174 10.68 -16.19 0.07
N ALA A 175 10.12 -17.38 0.19
CA ALA A 175 8.94 -17.61 1.02
C ALA A 175 9.20 -17.22 2.48
N PHE A 176 10.37 -17.58 3.01
CA PHE A 176 10.77 -17.21 4.36
C PHE A 176 10.93 -15.69 4.53
N ALA A 177 11.54 -14.98 3.57
CA ALA A 177 11.64 -13.52 3.60
C ALA A 177 10.26 -12.83 3.57
N VAL A 178 9.32 -13.33 2.76
CA VAL A 178 7.95 -12.82 2.71
C VAL A 178 7.20 -13.10 4.01
N ALA A 179 7.38 -14.29 4.60
CA ALA A 179 6.80 -14.63 5.89
C ALA A 179 7.34 -13.72 7.01
N LEU A 180 8.64 -13.45 7.04
CA LEU A 180 9.25 -12.51 7.98
C LEU A 180 8.73 -11.09 7.77
N PHE A 181 8.57 -10.64 6.51
CA PHE A 181 7.97 -9.35 6.19
C PHE A 181 6.55 -9.24 6.76
N ALA A 182 5.72 -10.26 6.53
CA ALA A 182 4.35 -10.30 7.03
C ALA A 182 4.30 -10.31 8.55
N ALA A 183 5.13 -11.14 9.21
CA ALA A 183 5.22 -11.23 10.66
C ALA A 183 5.69 -9.90 11.29
N PHE A 184 6.71 -9.26 10.70
CA PHE A 184 7.19 -7.96 11.16
C PHE A 184 6.12 -6.87 11.03
N THR A 185 5.42 -6.83 9.90
CA THR A 185 4.34 -5.87 9.66
C THR A 185 3.18 -6.08 10.64
N ALA A 186 2.78 -7.34 10.86
CA ALA A 186 1.76 -7.70 11.84
C ALA A 186 2.19 -7.33 13.28
N SER A 187 3.46 -7.54 13.63
CA SER A 187 3.99 -7.17 14.93
C SER A 187 3.97 -5.66 15.16
N ILE A 188 4.31 -4.84 14.16
CA ILE A 188 4.17 -3.38 14.27
C ILE A 188 2.72 -3.01 14.54
N MET A 189 1.79 -3.60 13.78
CA MET A 189 0.36 -3.32 13.93
C MET A 189 -0.22 -3.81 15.28
N SER A 190 0.40 -4.78 15.94
CA SER A 190 -0.03 -5.22 17.28
C SER A 190 0.44 -4.33 18.43
N ILE A 191 1.44 -3.46 18.17
CA ILE A 191 2.00 -2.55 19.17
C ILE A 191 1.35 -1.17 19.09
N ALA A 192 0.88 -0.79 17.89
CA ALA A 192 0.16 0.45 17.61
C ALA A 192 -1.31 0.38 18.07
#